data_AF-A0A7C0VAL1-F1
#
_entry.id   AF-A0A7C0VAL1-F1
#
_cell.length_a   1.000
_cell.length_b   1.000
_cell.length_c   1.000
_cell.angle_alpha   90.00
_cell.angle_beta   90.00
_cell.angle_gamma   90.00
#
_symmetry.space_group_name_H-M   'P 1'
#
loop_
_entity.id
_entity.type
_entity.pdbx_description
1 polymer ?
#
loop_
_entity_poly.entity_id
_entity_poly.type
_entity_poly.pdbx_seq_one_letter_code
_entity_poly.pdbx_strand_id
1 'polypeptide(L)'
;METKTVLLSGVGGQGIILASDVLSMVAMEEGLDVKKSEVHGMSQRGGEVVSTVRFGEKVYSPIIGPGMADFLFSLEKLEALRNVDYLKPDGIAVVSDYRFDPLP
;
A
#
# COMPACT_ATOMS: atom_id res chain seq x y z
N MET A 1 18.25 5.53 8.83
CA MET A 1 17.45 5.28 7.64
C MET A 1 16.31 6.29 7.54
N GLU A 2 16.24 6.99 6.40
CA GLU A 2 15.12 7.86 6.03
C GLU A 2 13.80 7.06 5.98
N THR A 3 12.68 7.65 6.39
CA THR A 3 11.37 7.01 6.31
C THR A 3 11.02 6.64 4.86
N LYS A 4 10.73 5.36 4.63
CA LYS A 4 10.16 4.87 3.37
C LYS A 4 8.67 4.59 3.52
N THR A 5 7.95 4.77 2.43
CA THR A 5 6.50 4.64 2.34
C THR A 5 6.13 3.67 1.22
N VAL A 6 5.40 2.63 1.57
CA VAL A 6 4.84 1.65 0.63
C VAL A 6 3.31 1.75 0.67
N LEU A 7 2.69 2.03 -0.46
CA LEU A 7 1.25 1.95 -0.65
C LEU A 7 0.94 0.62 -1.35
N LEU A 8 0.19 -0.25 -0.66
CA LEU A 8 -0.31 -1.50 -1.19
C LEU A 8 -1.78 -1.33 -1.59
N SER A 9 -2.14 -1.74 -2.81
CA SER A 9 -3.51 -1.63 -3.32
C SER A 9 -3.96 -2.89 -4.05
N GLY A 10 -5.27 -3.09 -4.15
CA GLY A 10 -5.87 -4.15 -4.93
C GLY A 10 -7.31 -4.41 -4.51
N VAL A 11 -7.86 -5.51 -4.99
CA VAL A 11 -9.24 -5.92 -4.73
C VAL A 11 -9.30 -6.84 -3.51
N GLY A 12 -10.37 -6.71 -2.72
CA GLY A 12 -10.63 -7.55 -1.56
C GLY A 12 -10.55 -9.05 -1.88
N GLY A 13 -9.72 -9.77 -1.13
CA GLY A 13 -9.43 -11.20 -1.31
C GLY A 13 -8.05 -11.53 -1.89
N GLN A 14 -7.29 -10.53 -2.35
CA GLN A 14 -5.96 -10.75 -2.95
C GLN A 14 -4.79 -10.77 -1.94
N GLY A 15 -5.04 -10.52 -0.65
CA GLY A 15 -4.01 -10.59 0.39
C GLY A 15 -3.22 -9.30 0.66
N ILE A 16 -3.75 -8.11 0.30
CA ILE A 16 -3.12 -6.79 0.53
C ILE A 16 -2.75 -6.60 2.01
N ILE A 17 -3.69 -6.92 2.92
CA ILE A 17 -3.48 -6.80 4.37
C ILE A 17 -2.33 -7.71 4.83
N LEU A 18 -2.36 -8.99 4.42
CA LEU A 18 -1.30 -9.94 4.75
C LEU A 18 0.07 -9.48 4.23
N ALA A 19 0.14 -9.00 2.98
CA ALA A 19 1.38 -8.47 2.43
C ALA A 19 1.91 -7.28 3.25
N SER A 20 1.01 -6.38 3.66
CA SER A 20 1.37 -5.23 4.49
C SER A 20 1.78 -5.60 5.93
N ASP A 21 1.19 -6.66 6.49
CA ASP A 21 1.57 -7.20 7.80
C ASP A 21 2.97 -7.83 7.74
N VAL A 22 3.22 -8.68 6.74
CA VAL A 22 4.54 -9.29 6.54
C VAL A 22 5.62 -8.22 6.36
N LEU A 23 5.37 -7.20 5.54
CA LEU A 23 6.29 -6.07 5.38
C LEU A 23 6.55 -5.34 6.71
N SER A 24 5.47 -5.09 7.47
CA SER A 24 5.58 -4.41 8.77
C SER A 24 6.38 -5.24 9.77
N MET A 25 6.14 -6.55 9.82
CA MET A 25 6.86 -7.49 10.69
C MET A 25 8.35 -7.50 10.38
N VAL A 26 8.73 -7.67 9.11
CA VAL A 26 10.14 -7.67 8.70
C VAL A 26 10.81 -6.32 9.05
N ALA A 27 10.16 -5.20 8.77
CA ALA A 27 10.71 -3.88 9.12
C ALA A 27 10.89 -3.69 10.64
N MET A 28 9.96 -4.19 11.46
CA MET A 28 10.10 -4.18 12.92
C MET A 28 11.22 -5.11 13.41
N GLU A 29 11.39 -6.29 12.81
CA GLU A 29 12.48 -7.24 13.14
C GLU A 29 13.86 -6.64 12.83
N GLU A 30 13.95 -5.81 11.80
CA GLU A 30 15.15 -5.00 11.48
C GLU A 30 15.34 -3.79 12.42
N GLY A 31 14.50 -3.63 13.44
CA GLY A 31 14.61 -2.58 14.46
C GLY A 31 14.11 -1.19 14.02
N LEU A 32 13.30 -1.10 12.95
CA LEU A 32 12.74 0.16 12.46
C LEU A 32 11.43 0.51 13.18
N ASP A 33 11.16 1.81 13.32
CA ASP A 33 9.84 2.33 13.72
C ASP A 33 8.88 2.14 12.54
N VAL A 34 7.72 1.53 12.77
CA VAL A 34 6.75 1.19 11.73
C VAL A 34 5.38 1.76 12.09
N LYS A 35 4.74 2.41 11.12
CA LYS A 35 3.35 2.86 11.21
C LYS A 35 2.58 2.44 9.98
N LYS A 36 1.45 1.77 10.24
CA LYS A 36 0.56 1.23 9.21
C LYS A 36 -0.79 1.92 9.31
N SER A 37 -1.41 2.20 8.17
CA SER A 37 -2.81 2.64 8.06
C SER A 37 -3.51 1.81 7.01
N GLU A 38 -4.73 1.38 7.30
CA GLU A 38 -5.53 0.56 6.40
C GLU A 38 -6.85 1.25 6.14
N VAL A 39 -7.21 1.31 4.87
CA VAL A 39 -8.53 1.74 4.42
C VAL A 39 -9.11 0.59 3.63
N HIS A 40 -10.10 -0.07 4.21
CA HIS A 40 -10.89 -1.08 3.53
C HIS A 40 -12.33 -0.58 3.42
N GLY A 41 -12.95 -0.74 2.24
CA GLY A 41 -14.39 -0.64 2.15
C GLY A 41 -15.07 -1.70 3.03
N MET A 42 -16.32 -1.49 3.44
CA MET A 42 -17.10 -2.51 4.16
C MET A 42 -17.32 -3.80 3.32
N SER A 43 -17.07 -3.74 2.01
CA SER A 43 -17.11 -4.90 1.12
C SER A 43 -15.79 -5.66 1.15
N GLN A 44 -15.76 -6.79 1.87
CA GLN A 44 -14.59 -7.66 1.97
C GLN A 44 -14.28 -8.43 0.68
N ARG A 45 -15.07 -8.26 -0.40
CA ARG A 45 -14.85 -8.86 -1.72
C ARG A 45 -15.28 -7.89 -2.83
N GLY A 46 -14.45 -7.75 -3.85
CA GLY A 46 -14.75 -6.93 -5.03
C GLY A 46 -14.64 -5.41 -4.84
N GLY A 47 -14.37 -4.93 -3.62
CA GLY A 47 -14.07 -3.53 -3.32
C GLY A 47 -12.58 -3.25 -3.26
N GLU A 48 -12.23 -1.97 -3.34
CA GLU A 48 -10.87 -1.46 -3.14
C GLU A 48 -10.39 -1.75 -1.70
N VAL A 49 -9.15 -2.21 -1.62
CA VAL A 49 -8.40 -2.36 -0.38
C VAL A 49 -7.07 -1.64 -0.54
N VAL A 50 -6.81 -0.67 0.34
CA VAL A 50 -5.54 0.06 0.40
C VAL A 50 -4.93 -0.08 1.79
N SER A 51 -3.64 -0.39 1.83
CA SER A 51 -2.84 -0.43 3.05
C SER A 51 -1.57 0.38 2.83
N THR A 52 -1.25 1.29 3.73
CA THR A 52 -0.01 2.07 3.69
C THR A 52 0.87 1.63 4.84
N VAL A 53 2.13 1.31 4.54
CA VAL A 53 3.17 0.99 5.52
C VAL A 53 4.28 2.02 5.41
N ARG A 54 4.61 2.66 6.53
CA ARG A 54 5.73 3.59 6.65
C ARG A 54 6.72 3.06 7.66
N PHE A 55 8.01 3.03 7.32
CA PHE A 55 9.06 2.51 8.18
C PHE A 55 10.37 3.31 8.07
N GLY A 56 11.14 3.41 9.15
CA GLY A 56 12.44 4.10 9.19
C GLY A 56 12.97 4.24 10.62
N GLU A 57 13.97 5.11 10.86
CA GLU A 57 14.47 5.36 12.23
C GLU A 57 13.38 5.93 13.15
N LYS A 58 12.55 6.83 12.61
CA LYS A 58 11.41 7.41 13.31
C LYS A 58 10.30 7.71 12.33
N VAL A 59 9.08 7.26 12.63
CA VAL A 59 7.90 7.56 11.82
C VAL A 59 6.95 8.35 12.69
N TYR A 60 6.40 9.47 12.19
CA TYR A 60 5.52 10.33 12.99
C TYR A 60 4.04 10.02 12.78
N SER A 61 3.64 9.73 11.54
CA SER A 61 2.25 9.46 11.15
C SER A 61 2.21 8.39 10.07
N PRO A 62 1.20 7.50 10.05
CA PRO A 62 0.98 6.58 8.93
C PRO A 62 0.29 7.26 7.74
N ILE A 63 -0.29 8.44 7.92
CA ILE A 63 -1.06 9.13 6.87
C ILE A 63 -0.11 9.68 5.80
N ILE A 64 -0.52 9.55 4.54
CA ILE A 64 0.19 10.03 3.36
C ILE A 64 -0.74 10.84 2.48
N GLY A 65 -0.18 11.78 1.74
CA GLY A 65 -0.87 12.52 0.69
C GLY A 65 -0.32 12.19 -0.70
N PRO A 66 -0.80 12.87 -1.74
CA PRO A 66 -0.29 12.73 -3.11
C PRO A 66 1.23 12.93 -3.19
N GLY A 67 1.90 12.14 -4.04
CA GLY A 67 3.34 12.21 -4.27
C GLY A 67 4.22 11.85 -3.06
N MET A 68 3.72 11.07 -2.10
CA MET A 68 4.47 10.71 -0.88
C MET A 68 4.92 9.25 -0.82
N ALA A 69 4.33 8.36 -1.61
CA ALA A 69 4.71 6.94 -1.64
C ALA A 69 6.00 6.76 -2.44
N ASP A 70 6.99 6.08 -1.84
CA ASP A 70 8.21 5.66 -2.54
C ASP A 70 7.91 4.46 -3.44
N PHE A 71 6.98 3.61 -3.00
CA PHE A 71 6.57 2.41 -3.72
C PHE A 71 5.05 2.30 -3.79
N LEU A 72 4.54 1.97 -4.97
CA LEU A 72 3.18 1.51 -5.20
C LEU A 72 3.22 0.02 -5.53
N PHE A 73 2.70 -0.83 -4.65
CA PHE A 73 2.60 -2.27 -4.85
C PHE A 73 1.15 -2.66 -5.05
N SER A 74 0.75 -2.92 -6.30
CA SER A 74 -0.65 -3.16 -6.62
C SER A 74 -0.89 -4.56 -7.19
N LEU A 75 -1.89 -5.23 -6.66
CA LEU A 75 -2.29 -6.58 -7.07
C LEU A 75 -3.40 -6.56 -8.14
N GLU A 76 -3.88 -5.37 -8.56
CA GLU A 76 -4.87 -5.21 -9.62
C GLU A 76 -4.66 -3.89 -10.38
N LYS A 77 -4.86 -3.92 -11.70
CA LYS A 77 -4.49 -2.83 -12.62
C LYS A 77 -5.28 -1.53 -12.44
N LEU A 78 -6.59 -1.60 -12.21
CA LEU A 78 -7.42 -0.43 -11.96
C LEU A 78 -7.12 0.20 -10.60
N GLU A 79 -6.90 -0.62 -9.58
CA GLU A 79 -6.55 -0.14 -8.23
C GLU A 79 -5.17 0.54 -8.20
N ALA A 80 -4.21 0.07 -9.01
CA ALA A 80 -2.98 0.80 -9.29
C ALA A 80 -3.25 2.21 -9.86
N LEU A 81 -4.10 2.30 -10.89
CA LEU A 81 -4.43 3.58 -11.52
C LEU A 81 -5.15 4.54 -10.56
N ARG A 82 -6.04 4.04 -9.69
CA ARG A 82 -6.72 4.86 -8.66
C ARG A 82 -5.74 5.47 -7.66
N ASN A 83 -4.65 4.76 -7.34
CA ASN A 83 -3.70 5.15 -6.31
C ASN A 83 -2.41 5.77 -6.87
N VAL A 84 -2.30 5.95 -8.20
CA VAL A 84 -1.07 6.43 -8.85
C VAL A 84 -0.65 7.83 -8.38
N ASP A 85 -1.60 8.69 -8.03
CA ASP A 85 -1.35 10.07 -7.58
C ASP A 85 -0.61 10.13 -6.23
N TYR A 86 -0.62 9.04 -5.45
CA TYR A 86 0.16 8.94 -4.22
C TYR A 86 1.64 8.64 -4.48
N LEU A 87 1.98 8.07 -5.64
CA LEU A 87 3.35 7.72 -5.99
C LEU A 87 4.17 8.98 -6.27
N LYS A 88 5.39 9.03 -5.73
CA LYS A 88 6.37 10.07 -6.07
C LYS A 88 6.68 10.07 -7.58
N PRO A 89 7.07 11.20 -8.18
CA PRO A 89 7.50 11.25 -9.58
C PRO A 89 8.65 10.29 -9.92
N ASP A 90 9.54 10.02 -8.95
CA ASP A 90 10.66 9.09 -9.03
C ASP A 90 10.41 7.77 -8.27
N GLY A 91 9.17 7.53 -7.85
CA GLY A 91 8.76 6.32 -7.14
C GLY A 91 8.69 5.09 -8.05
N ILE A 92 8.67 3.91 -7.44
CA ILE A 92 8.61 2.63 -8.16
C ILE A 92 7.21 2.04 -8.04
N ALA A 93 6.57 1.76 -9.18
CA ALA A 93 5.33 1.01 -9.25
C ALA A 93 5.59 -0.46 -9.61
N VAL A 94 5.13 -1.37 -8.77
CA VAL A 94 5.05 -2.81 -9.06
C VAL A 94 3.57 -3.14 -9.19
N VAL A 95 3.13 -3.41 -10.42
CA VAL A 95 1.70 -3.57 -10.74
C VAL A 95 1.48 -4.93 -11.39
N SER A 96 0.59 -5.72 -10.79
CA SER A 96 0.05 -6.93 -11.40
C SER A 96 -0.77 -6.56 -12.63
N ASP A 97 -0.63 -7.33 -13.71
CA ASP A 97 -1.46 -7.18 -14.92
C ASP A 97 -2.87 -7.78 -14.76
N TYR A 98 -3.18 -8.32 -13.57
CA TYR A 98 -4.51 -8.81 -13.22
C TYR A 98 -5.57 -7.72 -13.36
N ARG A 99 -6.69 -8.11 -13.96
CA ARG A 99 -7.86 -7.26 -14.17
C ARG A 99 -9.06 -7.84 -13.44
N PHE A 100 -9.71 -7.01 -12.65
CA PHE A 100 -11.02 -7.29 -12.06
C PHE A 100 -12.02 -6.26 -12.57
N ASP A 101 -13.03 -6.70 -13.31
CA ASP A 101 -14.08 -5.79 -13.75
C ASP A 101 -14.98 -5.46 -12.54
N PRO A 102 -15.13 -4.16 -12.18
CA PRO A 102 -15.97 -3.78 -11.06
C PRO A 102 -17.40 -4.28 -11.25
N LEU A 103 -18.03 -4.68 -10.15
CA LEU A 103 -19.44 -5.02 -10.15
C LEU A 103 -20.26 -3.76 -10.53
N PRO A 104 -21.35 -3.91 -11.32
CA PRO A 104 -22.23 -2.81 -11.70
C PRO A 104 -22.94 -2.15 -10.51
#